data_AF-A0A498MAW7-F1
#
_entry.id   AF-A0A498MAW7-F1
#
_cell.length_a   1.000
_cell.length_b   1.000
_cell.length_c   1.000
_cell.angle_alpha   90.00
_cell.angle_beta   90.00
_cell.angle_gamma   90.00
#
_symmetry.space_group_name_H-M   'P 1'
#
loop_
_entity.id
_entity.type
_entity.pdbx_description
1 polymer ?
#
loop_
_entity_poly.entity_id
_entity_poly.type
_entity_poly.pdbx_seq_one_letter_code
_entity_poly.pdbx_strand_id
1 'polypeptide(L)'
;MALQKPSDLTRHLLPCVLHAAVLKIKEEEATEDIVAVSKALQQVTSHASKLLRHPNSDFKKLEDVIVQMSAVEAVIARARSLKAKFGIGGGEREENADELERFVSCLLEEPEVSVVGAGRGPAGSIIHKLFVSSQRAALLAPMEDEAGRSGGTDDRKAVPDFPPPAGREVVLRTCVPRPAPYSKALPQRLYCVLMRDEFRLAGAFSSDTSFF
;
A
#
# COMPACT_ATOMS: atom_id res chain seq x y z
N MET A 1 -37.75 -5.13 34.05
CA MET A 1 -36.97 -4.77 32.85
C MET A 1 -36.49 -6.07 32.24
N ALA A 2 -36.91 -6.40 31.02
CA ALA A 2 -36.45 -7.63 30.38
C ALA A 2 -34.93 -7.57 30.17
N LEU A 3 -34.22 -8.64 30.51
CA LEU A 3 -32.78 -8.77 30.30
C LEU A 3 -32.52 -8.70 28.79
N GLN A 4 -32.15 -7.52 28.27
CA GLN A 4 -31.74 -7.40 26.87
C GLN A 4 -30.52 -8.29 26.67
N LYS A 5 -30.54 -9.11 25.62
CA LYS A 5 -29.36 -9.91 25.28
C LYS A 5 -28.24 -8.94 24.86
N PRO A 6 -26.97 -9.21 25.19
CA PRO A 6 -25.86 -8.36 24.77
C PRO A 6 -25.84 -8.09 23.25
N SER A 7 -26.29 -9.05 22.44
CA SER A 7 -26.45 -8.91 20.99
C SER A 7 -27.44 -7.81 20.58
N ASP A 8 -28.51 -7.62 21.34
CA ASP A 8 -29.52 -6.61 21.06
C ASP A 8 -28.94 -5.23 21.36
N LEU A 9 -28.20 -5.09 22.46
CA LEU A 9 -27.48 -3.84 22.77
C LEU A 9 -26.48 -3.49 21.66
N THR A 10 -25.68 -4.44 21.19
CA THR A 10 -24.72 -4.21 20.09
C THR A 10 -25.43 -3.75 18.82
N ARG A 11 -26.59 -4.33 18.48
CA ARG A 11 -27.40 -3.90 17.33
C ARG A 11 -27.88 -2.45 17.45
N HIS A 12 -28.28 -2.03 18.65
CA HIS A 12 -28.71 -0.64 18.89
C HIS A 12 -27.54 0.35 18.84
N LEU A 13 -26.34 -0.07 19.25
CA LEU A 13 -25.14 0.78 19.21
C LEU A 13 -24.47 0.84 17.83
N LEU A 14 -24.74 -0.13 16.95
CA LEU A 14 -24.12 -0.24 15.64
C LEU A 14 -24.21 1.04 14.79
N PRO A 15 -25.36 1.74 14.68
CA PRO A 15 -25.43 3.00 13.94
C PRO A 15 -24.49 4.07 14.50
N CYS A 16 -24.38 4.17 15.82
CA CYS A 16 -23.52 5.12 16.50
C CYS A 16 -22.04 4.81 16.27
N VAL A 17 -21.65 3.53 16.36
CA VAL A 17 -20.27 3.08 16.15
C VAL A 17 -19.85 3.31 14.70
N LEU A 18 -20.69 2.96 13.72
CA LEU A 18 -20.40 3.21 12.30
C LEU A 18 -20.27 4.70 12.00
N HIS A 19 -21.19 5.51 12.54
CA HIS A 19 -21.13 6.96 12.36
C HIS A 19 -19.85 7.55 12.95
N ALA A 20 -19.47 7.15 14.17
CA ALA A 20 -18.23 7.58 14.80
C ALA A 20 -16.99 7.18 13.99
N ALA A 21 -16.98 5.96 13.44
CA ALA A 21 -15.90 5.49 12.60
C ALA A 21 -15.81 6.24 11.27
N VAL A 22 -16.93 6.55 10.61
CA VAL A 22 -16.95 7.41 9.40
C VAL A 22 -16.44 8.81 9.70
N LEU A 23 -16.85 9.41 10.83
CA LEU A 23 -16.35 10.72 11.24
C LEU A 23 -14.86 10.73 11.50
N LYS A 24 -14.34 9.71 12.19
CA LYS A 24 -12.91 9.57 12.45
C LYS A 24 -12.12 9.46 11.14
N ILE A 25 -12.57 8.62 10.21
CA ILE A 25 -11.94 8.48 8.89
C ILE A 25 -11.95 9.82 8.13
N LYS A 26 -13.05 10.59 8.22
CA LYS A 26 -13.16 11.91 7.61
C LYS A 26 -12.16 12.91 8.18
N GLU A 27 -11.97 12.93 9.49
CA GLU A 27 -10.99 13.78 10.16
C GLU A 27 -9.56 13.44 9.72
N GLU A 28 -9.25 12.15 9.64
CA GLU A 28 -7.95 11.70 9.16
C GLU A 28 -7.73 11.98 7.66
N GLU A 29 -8.76 11.85 6.83
CA GLU A 29 -8.71 12.18 5.40
C GLU A 29 -8.45 13.67 5.17
N ALA A 30 -9.09 14.55 5.94
CA ALA A 30 -8.89 15.99 5.86
C ALA A 30 -7.45 16.43 6.19
N THR A 31 -6.73 15.63 6.99
CA THR A 31 -5.33 15.88 7.31
C THR A 31 -4.39 15.46 6.17
N GLU A 32 -4.74 14.39 5.46
CA GLU A 32 -3.88 13.84 4.40
C GLU A 32 -4.19 14.38 2.99
N ASP A 33 -5.39 14.94 2.78
CA ASP A 33 -5.91 15.54 1.54
C ASP A 33 -5.78 14.63 0.30
N ILE A 34 -6.44 13.47 0.34
CA ILE A 34 -6.36 12.45 -0.71
C ILE A 34 -7.67 12.38 -1.49
N VAL A 35 -7.69 12.95 -2.70
CA VAL A 35 -8.90 13.07 -3.55
C VAL A 35 -9.64 11.75 -3.78
N ALA A 36 -8.90 10.65 -4.01
CA ALA A 36 -9.49 9.33 -4.21
C ALA A 36 -10.23 8.84 -2.96
N VAL A 37 -9.71 9.15 -1.77
CA VAL A 37 -10.31 8.77 -0.49
C VAL A 37 -11.58 9.58 -0.23
N SER A 38 -11.58 10.88 -0.53
CA SER A 38 -12.77 11.73 -0.39
C SER A 38 -13.99 11.14 -1.12
N LYS A 39 -13.80 10.70 -2.37
CA LYS A 39 -14.85 10.07 -3.18
C LYS A 39 -15.30 8.73 -2.59
N ALA A 40 -14.37 7.89 -2.17
CA ALA A 40 -14.68 6.60 -1.55
C ALA A 40 -15.45 6.77 -0.23
N LEU A 41 -15.07 7.77 0.58
CA LEU A 41 -15.72 8.08 1.85
C LEU A 41 -17.16 8.56 1.65
N GLN A 42 -17.43 9.37 0.63
CA GLN A 42 -18.81 9.75 0.25
C GLN A 42 -19.66 8.53 -0.11
N GLN A 43 -19.09 7.57 -0.86
CA GLN A 43 -19.77 6.33 -1.22
C GLN A 43 -20.06 5.47 0.02
N VAL A 44 -19.07 5.27 0.89
CA VAL A 44 -19.21 4.55 2.17
C VAL A 44 -20.29 5.20 3.04
N THR A 45 -20.28 6.52 3.16
CA THR A 45 -21.28 7.27 3.94
C THR A 45 -22.69 7.04 3.39
N SER A 46 -22.86 7.11 2.06
CA SER A 46 -24.14 6.86 1.39
C SER A 46 -24.63 5.42 1.61
N HIS A 47 -23.72 4.44 1.51
CA HIS A 47 -24.02 3.03 1.69
C HIS A 47 -24.40 2.73 3.14
N ALA A 48 -23.60 3.17 4.11
CA ALA A 48 -23.88 3.02 5.54
C ALA A 48 -25.23 3.66 5.92
N SER A 49 -25.51 4.87 5.41
CA SER A 49 -26.77 5.57 5.68
C SER A 49 -27.99 4.81 5.14
N LYS A 50 -27.87 4.17 3.96
CA LYS A 50 -28.95 3.33 3.41
C LYS A 50 -29.17 2.08 4.26
N LEU A 51 -28.08 1.42 4.65
CA LEU A 51 -28.15 0.18 5.41
C LEU A 51 -28.76 0.38 6.81
N LEU A 52 -28.36 1.46 7.49
CA LEU A 52 -28.77 1.76 8.87
C LEU A 52 -30.22 2.25 9.02
N ARG A 53 -30.89 2.64 7.92
CA ARG A 53 -32.32 3.00 7.95
C ARG A 53 -33.24 1.80 8.06
N HIS A 54 -32.73 0.58 7.82
CA HIS A 54 -33.54 -0.63 7.89
C HIS A 54 -33.42 -1.28 9.28
N PRO A 55 -34.54 -1.58 9.96
CA PRO A 55 -34.53 -2.14 11.32
C PRO A 55 -33.93 -3.55 11.40
N ASN A 56 -33.88 -4.27 10.27
CA ASN A 56 -33.22 -5.56 10.11
C ASN A 56 -32.11 -5.43 9.07
N SER A 57 -31.03 -4.73 9.42
CA SER A 57 -29.85 -4.60 8.55
C SER A 57 -29.22 -5.98 8.30
N ASP A 58 -28.98 -6.28 7.02
CA ASP A 58 -28.31 -7.49 6.57
C ASP A 58 -26.84 -7.46 7.04
N PHE A 59 -26.45 -8.43 7.86
CA PHE A 59 -25.10 -8.53 8.41
C PHE A 59 -24.04 -8.65 7.33
N LYS A 60 -24.35 -9.26 6.18
CA LYS A 60 -23.38 -9.37 5.08
C LYS A 60 -23.08 -8.00 4.47
N LYS A 61 -24.12 -7.19 4.24
CA LYS A 61 -23.96 -5.82 3.74
C LYS A 61 -23.24 -4.92 4.76
N LEU A 62 -23.44 -5.19 6.05
CA LEU A 62 -22.73 -4.49 7.10
C LEU A 62 -21.22 -4.81 7.08
N GLU A 63 -20.89 -6.09 6.95
CA GLU A 63 -19.51 -6.54 6.78
C GLU A 63 -18.87 -5.90 5.54
N ASP A 64 -19.58 -5.86 4.41
CA ASP A 64 -19.10 -5.20 3.19
C ASP A 64 -18.77 -3.71 3.43
N VAL A 65 -19.61 -2.99 4.19
CA VAL A 65 -19.35 -1.58 4.56
C VAL A 65 -18.13 -1.46 5.46
N ILE A 66 -17.97 -2.35 6.44
CA ILE A 66 -16.78 -2.35 7.33
C ILE A 66 -15.51 -2.61 6.51
N VAL A 67 -15.53 -3.58 5.60
CA VAL A 67 -14.40 -3.87 4.70
C VAL A 67 -14.06 -2.65 3.84
N GLN A 68 -15.06 -1.95 3.30
CA GLN A 68 -14.85 -0.70 2.56
C GLN A 68 -14.22 0.40 3.44
N MET A 69 -14.66 0.53 4.69
CA MET A 69 -14.08 1.48 5.65
C MET A 69 -12.62 1.14 5.97
N SER A 70 -12.32 -0.13 6.24
CA SER A 70 -10.95 -0.59 6.48
C SER A 70 -10.04 -0.39 5.28
N ALA A 71 -10.55 -0.59 4.06
CA ALA A 71 -9.80 -0.31 2.84
C ALA A 71 -9.45 1.18 2.70
N VAL A 72 -10.41 2.07 3.03
CA VAL A 72 -10.18 3.52 3.07
C VAL A 72 -9.13 3.90 4.13
N GLU A 73 -9.27 3.41 5.35
CA GLU A 73 -8.32 3.64 6.45
C GLU A 73 -6.90 3.18 6.06
N ALA A 74 -6.79 2.02 5.40
CA ALA A 74 -5.51 1.51 4.91
C ALA A 74 -4.87 2.41 3.84
N VAL A 75 -5.65 3.12 3.02
CA VAL A 75 -5.10 4.11 2.07
C VAL A 75 -4.53 5.31 2.83
N ILE A 76 -5.27 5.86 3.79
CA ILE A 76 -4.85 6.99 4.63
C ILE A 76 -3.57 6.63 5.40
N ALA A 77 -3.56 5.48 6.08
CA ALA A 77 -2.40 5.01 6.85
C ALA A 77 -1.16 4.81 5.97
N ARG A 78 -1.34 4.30 4.74
CA ARG A 78 -0.25 4.18 3.75
C ARG A 78 0.29 5.53 3.34
N ALA A 79 -0.59 6.49 3.02
CA ALA A 79 -0.18 7.85 2.64
C ALA A 79 0.63 8.53 3.75
N ARG A 80 0.13 8.48 4.99
CA ARG A 80 0.84 8.99 6.17
C ARG A 80 2.19 8.33 6.36
N SER A 81 2.25 7.00 6.27
CA SER A 81 3.50 6.24 6.39
C SER A 81 4.51 6.62 5.31
N LEU A 82 4.06 6.79 4.07
CA LEU A 82 4.93 7.21 2.96
C LEU A 82 5.44 8.63 3.18
N LYS A 83 4.56 9.60 3.46
CA LYS A 83 4.98 10.98 3.75
C LYS A 83 6.01 11.02 4.89
N ALA A 84 5.78 10.28 5.97
CA ALA A 84 6.73 10.18 7.07
C ALA A 84 8.08 9.55 6.67
N LYS A 85 8.06 8.43 5.92
CA LYS A 85 9.28 7.74 5.44
C LYS A 85 10.11 8.61 4.50
N PHE A 86 9.44 9.45 3.72
CA PHE A 86 10.04 10.37 2.76
C PHE A 86 10.28 11.77 3.34
N GLY A 87 9.95 12.03 4.61
CA GLY A 87 10.18 13.34 5.25
C GLY A 87 9.31 14.47 4.70
N ILE A 88 8.21 14.16 3.99
CA ILE A 88 7.27 15.15 3.47
C ILE A 88 6.44 15.70 4.64
N GLY A 89 6.61 16.98 4.95
CA GLY A 89 5.90 17.68 6.04
C GLY A 89 6.76 17.99 7.28
N GLY A 90 8.05 17.60 7.29
CA GLY A 90 9.03 18.04 8.29
C GLY A 90 9.69 19.36 7.86
N GLY A 91 9.82 20.30 8.80
CA GLY A 91 10.29 21.66 8.52
C GLY A 91 11.75 21.72 8.06
N GLU A 92 11.94 21.69 6.74
CA GLU A 92 12.89 22.45 5.92
C GLU A 92 12.51 22.12 4.46
N ARG A 93 12.08 23.12 3.69
CA ARG A 93 11.63 22.91 2.31
C ARG A 93 12.87 22.65 1.46
N GLU A 94 13.32 21.40 1.42
CA GLU A 94 14.42 20.97 0.55
C GLU A 94 14.06 21.23 -0.92
N GLU A 95 15.06 21.54 -1.74
CA GLU A 95 14.94 21.79 -3.19
C GLU A 95 14.21 20.66 -3.94
N ASN A 96 14.21 19.44 -3.37
CA ASN A 96 13.61 18.24 -3.93
C ASN A 96 12.23 17.87 -3.34
N ALA A 97 11.65 18.69 -2.45
CA ALA A 97 10.39 18.37 -1.76
C ALA A 97 9.24 18.11 -2.74
N ASP A 98 9.10 18.93 -3.78
CA ASP A 98 8.04 18.80 -4.78
C ASP A 98 8.20 17.52 -5.64
N GLU A 99 9.44 17.10 -5.94
CA GLU A 99 9.71 15.84 -6.67
C GLU A 99 9.30 14.64 -5.81
N LEU A 100 9.61 14.71 -4.51
CA LEU A 100 9.33 13.64 -3.57
C LEU A 100 7.83 13.50 -3.29
N GLU A 101 7.11 14.62 -3.21
CA GLU A 101 5.66 14.64 -3.06
C GLU A 101 4.96 14.01 -4.28
N ARG A 102 5.43 14.33 -5.49
CA ARG A 102 4.95 13.68 -6.72
C ARG A 102 5.25 12.19 -6.71
N PHE A 103 6.46 11.79 -6.34
CA PHE A 103 6.84 10.38 -6.24
C PHE A 103 5.94 9.60 -5.28
N VAL A 104 5.66 10.14 -4.09
CA VAL A 104 4.76 9.53 -3.10
C VAL A 104 3.32 9.47 -3.61
N SER A 105 2.85 10.51 -4.28
CA SER A 105 1.51 10.53 -4.88
C SER A 105 1.36 9.44 -5.95
N CYS A 106 2.33 9.31 -6.87
CA CYS A 106 2.36 8.22 -7.85
C CYS A 106 2.42 6.85 -7.16
N LEU A 107 3.18 6.70 -6.07
CA LEU A 107 3.33 5.42 -5.38
C LEU A 107 2.04 4.98 -4.64
N LEU A 108 1.14 5.91 -4.35
CA LEU A 108 -0.18 5.62 -3.79
C LEU A 108 -1.19 5.17 -4.86
N GLU A 109 -1.04 5.64 -6.09
CA GLU A 109 -1.98 5.38 -7.19
C GLU A 109 -1.54 4.23 -8.11
N GLU A 110 -0.23 4.10 -8.32
CA GLU A 110 0.37 3.14 -9.24
C GLU A 110 1.02 1.98 -8.49
N PRO A 111 0.92 0.74 -9.01
CA PRO A 111 1.59 -0.41 -8.39
C PRO A 111 3.12 -0.33 -8.48
N GLU A 112 3.66 0.46 -9.41
CA GLU A 112 5.08 0.60 -9.69
C GLU A 112 5.37 2.03 -10.14
N VAL A 113 6.43 2.63 -9.61
CA VAL A 113 6.85 4.00 -9.94
C VAL A 113 8.34 4.02 -10.24
N SER A 114 8.73 4.77 -11.26
CA SER A 114 10.14 4.94 -11.62
C SER A 114 10.88 5.79 -10.58
N VAL A 115 12.03 5.32 -10.10
CA VAL A 115 12.91 6.08 -9.22
C VAL A 115 13.92 6.87 -10.07
N VAL A 116 13.65 8.15 -10.27
CA VAL A 116 14.52 9.05 -11.04
C VAL A 116 15.89 9.16 -10.36
N GLY A 117 16.97 9.10 -11.15
CA GLY A 117 18.34 9.08 -10.62
C GLY A 117 18.74 7.79 -9.90
N ALA A 118 17.87 6.76 -9.90
CA ALA A 118 18.08 5.49 -9.20
C ALA A 118 18.54 5.72 -7.75
N GLY A 119 19.52 4.95 -7.26
CA GLY A 119 20.03 5.09 -5.89
C GLY A 119 20.72 6.42 -5.57
N ARG A 120 20.99 7.26 -6.56
CA ARG A 120 21.60 8.59 -6.38
C ARG A 120 20.57 9.73 -6.35
N GLY A 121 19.34 9.46 -6.77
CA GLY A 121 18.25 10.44 -6.72
C GLY A 121 17.69 10.63 -5.30
N PRO A 122 16.88 11.68 -5.07
CA PRO A 122 16.33 11.99 -3.75
C PRO A 122 15.53 10.83 -3.17
N ALA A 123 14.57 10.29 -3.92
CA ALA A 123 13.76 9.14 -3.50
C ALA A 123 14.61 7.88 -3.29
N GLY A 124 15.53 7.58 -4.22
CA GLY A 124 16.38 6.39 -4.13
C GLY A 124 17.33 6.40 -2.95
N SER A 125 17.88 7.57 -2.59
CA SER A 125 18.74 7.72 -1.42
C SER A 125 18.01 7.44 -0.10
N ILE A 126 16.74 7.85 -0.01
CA ILE A 126 15.88 7.59 1.14
C ILE A 126 15.54 6.11 1.22
N ILE A 127 15.13 5.49 0.09
CA ILE A 127 14.87 4.04 0.01
C ILE A 127 16.10 3.27 0.48
N HIS A 128 17.28 3.62 -0.01
CA HIS A 128 18.54 3.01 0.42
C HIS A 128 18.74 3.08 1.94
N LYS A 129 18.59 4.28 2.53
CA LYS A 129 18.71 4.47 3.99
C LYS A 129 17.69 3.64 4.76
N LEU A 130 16.45 3.52 4.26
CA LEU A 130 15.40 2.70 4.89
C LEU A 130 15.78 1.20 4.89
N PHE A 131 16.35 0.70 3.79
CA PHE A 131 16.85 -0.69 3.73
C PHE A 131 17.98 -0.94 4.72
N VAL A 132 19.00 -0.08 4.72
CA VAL A 132 20.13 -0.17 5.67
C VAL A 132 19.65 -0.13 7.12
N SER A 133 18.74 0.80 7.44
CA SER A 133 18.15 0.92 8.77
C SER A 133 17.39 -0.34 9.17
N SER A 134 16.56 -0.89 8.27
CA SER A 134 15.77 -2.09 8.54
C SER A 134 16.65 -3.33 8.79
N GLN A 135 17.75 -3.46 8.06
CA GLN A 135 18.66 -4.59 8.19
C GLN A 135 19.48 -4.50 9.47
N ARG A 136 19.92 -3.30 9.86
CA ARG A 136 20.56 -3.06 11.16
C ARG A 136 19.60 -3.38 12.30
N ALA A 137 18.35 -2.94 12.22
CA ALA A 137 17.34 -3.24 13.24
C ALA A 137 17.06 -4.74 13.34
N ALA A 138 16.98 -5.47 12.21
CA ALA A 138 16.78 -6.91 12.20
C ALA A 138 17.96 -7.69 12.81
N LEU A 139 19.19 -7.22 12.62
CA LEU A 139 20.40 -7.84 13.19
C LEU A 139 20.65 -7.46 14.67
N LEU A 140 20.08 -6.34 15.13
CA LEU A 140 20.19 -5.85 16.52
C LEU A 140 18.97 -6.22 17.37
N ALA A 141 17.97 -6.93 16.82
CA ALA A 141 16.93 -7.57 17.63
C ALA A 141 17.62 -8.52 18.63
N PRO A 142 17.24 -8.51 19.92
CA PRO A 142 18.05 -9.09 20.98
C PRO A 142 18.25 -10.58 20.73
N MET A 143 19.50 -10.95 20.46
CA MET A 143 20.00 -12.26 20.87
C MET A 143 19.99 -12.23 22.40
N GLU A 144 18.89 -12.67 23.01
CA GLU A 144 18.91 -13.05 24.42
C GLU A 144 19.85 -14.25 24.57
N ASP A 145 20.82 -14.06 25.48
CA ASP A 145 21.81 -14.99 26.04
C ASP A 145 22.74 -15.75 25.10
N GLU A 146 23.99 -15.32 25.07
CA GLU A 146 25.07 -16.08 25.73
C GLU A 146 26.27 -15.15 25.99
N ALA A 147 26.65 -15.09 27.25
CA ALA A 147 27.71 -14.25 27.75
C ALA A 147 29.10 -14.75 27.31
N GLY A 148 29.93 -13.81 26.85
CA GLY A 148 31.38 -13.88 26.99
C GLY A 148 32.17 -14.23 25.73
N ARG A 149 32.91 -13.24 25.21
CA ARG A 149 34.39 -13.19 25.32
C ARG A 149 34.97 -12.02 24.49
N SER A 150 35.71 -11.20 25.22
CA SER A 150 36.90 -10.42 24.84
C SER A 150 37.41 -10.46 23.38
N GLY A 151 37.58 -9.25 22.82
CA GLY A 151 38.83 -8.80 22.20
C GLY A 151 39.17 -9.28 20.79
N GLY A 152 39.12 -8.36 19.82
CA GLY A 152 39.73 -8.55 18.49
C GLY A 152 39.42 -7.39 17.54
N THR A 153 40.46 -6.67 17.13
CA THR A 153 40.48 -5.68 16.04
C THR A 153 40.25 -6.34 14.68
N ASP A 154 39.62 -5.55 13.80
CA ASP A 154 39.52 -5.68 12.34
C ASP A 154 38.45 -6.65 11.77
N ASP A 155 37.75 -6.19 10.73
CA ASP A 155 36.67 -6.87 10.00
C ASP A 155 35.35 -7.16 10.74
N ARG A 156 34.67 -6.10 11.23
CA ARG A 156 33.19 -6.17 11.24
C ARG A 156 32.74 -6.25 9.79
N LYS A 157 32.52 -7.46 9.26
CA LYS A 157 31.87 -7.69 7.95
C LYS A 157 30.77 -6.65 7.79
N ALA A 158 31.02 -5.65 6.94
CA ALA A 158 30.06 -4.57 6.73
C ALA A 158 28.76 -5.24 6.30
N VAL A 159 27.71 -5.06 7.11
CA VAL A 159 26.39 -5.58 6.78
C VAL A 159 26.04 -4.98 5.41
N PRO A 160 25.84 -5.80 4.36
CA PRO A 160 25.68 -5.29 3.01
C PRO A 160 24.35 -4.54 2.93
N ASP A 161 24.36 -3.30 2.42
CA ASP A 161 23.21 -2.37 2.46
C ASP A 161 21.89 -2.95 1.91
N PHE A 162 21.98 -3.93 1.01
CA PHE A 162 20.85 -4.72 0.53
C PHE A 162 21.09 -6.22 0.73
N PRO A 163 20.02 -7.01 0.87
CA PRO A 163 20.12 -8.46 0.79
C PRO A 163 20.70 -8.89 -0.58
N PRO A 164 21.30 -10.10 -0.66
CA PRO A 164 21.79 -10.62 -1.93
C PRO A 164 20.64 -10.69 -2.95
N PRO A 165 20.92 -10.41 -4.24
CA PRO A 165 19.89 -10.42 -5.26
C PRO A 165 19.26 -11.82 -5.37
N ALA A 166 17.94 -11.90 -5.21
CA ALA A 166 17.19 -13.16 -5.30
C ALA A 166 17.15 -13.70 -6.74
N GLY A 167 17.08 -12.80 -7.73
CA GLY A 167 17.00 -13.13 -9.15
C GLY A 167 16.95 -11.88 -10.02
N ARG A 168 16.72 -12.06 -11.32
CA ARG A 168 16.47 -10.96 -12.27
C ARG A 168 15.02 -11.02 -12.74
N GLU A 169 14.32 -9.90 -12.65
CA GLU A 169 12.97 -9.76 -13.18
C GLU A 169 13.00 -8.86 -14.43
N VAL A 170 12.31 -9.30 -15.48
CA VAL A 170 12.11 -8.55 -16.72
C VAL A 170 10.62 -8.45 -16.98
N VAL A 171 10.13 -7.21 -17.10
CA VAL A 171 8.74 -6.93 -17.43
C VAL A 171 8.66 -6.34 -18.83
N LEU A 172 8.04 -7.07 -19.76
CA LEU A 172 7.73 -6.56 -21.09
C LEU A 172 6.30 -6.03 -21.10
N ARG A 173 6.15 -4.75 -21.45
CA ARG A 173 4.86 -4.07 -21.67
C ARG A 173 4.76 -3.68 -23.14
N THR A 174 3.66 -4.05 -23.78
CA THR A 174 3.40 -3.68 -25.19
C THR A 174 1.91 -3.52 -25.45
N CYS A 175 1.55 -2.76 -26.47
CA CYS A 175 0.18 -2.65 -26.96
C CYS A 175 0.14 -3.20 -28.39
N VAL A 176 -0.60 -4.28 -28.61
CA VAL A 176 -0.65 -4.98 -29.90
C VAL A 176 -2.10 -5.30 -30.24
N PRO A 177 -2.53 -5.11 -31.50
CA PRO A 177 -3.87 -5.51 -31.94
C PRO A 177 -4.03 -7.03 -31.86
N ARG A 178 -5.07 -7.49 -31.17
CA ARG A 178 -5.43 -8.91 -31.06
C ARG A 178 -6.96 -9.10 -31.02
N PRO A 179 -7.48 -10.16 -31.65
CA PRO A 179 -6.74 -11.27 -32.29
C PRO A 179 -6.34 -11.01 -33.75
N ALA A 180 -6.96 -10.05 -34.43
CA ALA A 180 -6.66 -9.75 -35.83
C ALA A 180 -5.91 -8.41 -35.98
N PRO A 181 -5.23 -8.17 -37.13
CA PRO A 181 -4.50 -6.91 -37.36
C PRO A 181 -5.38 -5.65 -37.30
N TYR A 182 -6.68 -5.78 -37.59
CA TYR A 182 -7.66 -4.70 -37.54
C TYR A 182 -8.33 -4.54 -36.16
N SER A 183 -8.03 -5.41 -35.20
CA SER A 183 -8.55 -5.31 -33.84
C SER A 183 -7.97 -4.08 -33.12
N LYS A 184 -8.63 -3.64 -32.05
CA LYS A 184 -8.08 -2.58 -31.22
C LYS A 184 -6.74 -3.01 -30.61
N ALA A 185 -5.75 -2.11 -30.60
CA ALA A 185 -4.50 -2.34 -29.88
C ALA A 185 -4.79 -2.36 -28.37
N LEU A 186 -4.53 -3.51 -27.73
CA LEU A 186 -4.79 -3.72 -26.31
C LEU A 186 -3.47 -3.96 -25.55
N PRO A 187 -3.41 -3.56 -24.27
CA PRO A 187 -2.23 -3.75 -23.44
C PRO A 187 -1.98 -5.23 -23.17
N GLN A 188 -0.70 -5.60 -23.26
CA GLN A 188 -0.16 -6.93 -23.05
C GLN A 188 1.02 -6.81 -22.08
N ARG A 189 1.12 -7.76 -21.15
CA ARG A 189 2.20 -7.77 -20.15
C ARG A 189 2.78 -9.16 -20.01
N LEU A 190 4.11 -9.26 -20.02
CA LEU A 190 4.84 -10.51 -19.79
C LEU A 190 5.85 -10.27 -18.66
N TYR A 191 5.82 -11.15 -17.67
CA TYR A 191 6.74 -11.18 -16.55
C TYR A 191 7.66 -12.38 -16.71
N CYS A 192 8.95 -12.13 -16.63
CA CYS A 192 10.01 -13.12 -16.73
C CYS A 192 10.88 -13.00 -15.49
N VAL A 193 10.91 -14.03 -14.66
CA VAL A 193 11.71 -14.09 -13.43
C VAL A 193 12.74 -15.19 -13.56
N LEU A 194 14.01 -14.80 -13.55
CA LEU A 194 15.18 -15.65 -13.62
C LEU A 194 15.76 -15.81 -12.21
N MET A 195 15.53 -16.95 -11.58
CA MET A 195 16.17 -17.33 -10.31
C MET A 195 17.38 -18.24 -10.59
N ARG A 196 18.06 -18.70 -9.53
CA ARG A 196 19.22 -19.62 -9.68
C ARG A 196 18.82 -20.99 -10.21
N ASP A 197 17.74 -21.56 -9.68
CA ASP A 197 17.34 -22.94 -9.96
C ASP A 197 16.04 -23.04 -10.79
N GLU A 198 15.41 -21.91 -11.11
CA GLU A 198 14.14 -21.88 -11.84
C GLU A 198 13.99 -20.64 -12.73
N PHE A 199 13.15 -20.79 -13.75
CA PHE A 199 12.70 -19.74 -14.64
C PHE A 199 11.18 -19.72 -14.64
N ARG A 200 10.58 -18.57 -14.32
CA ARG A 200 9.12 -18.38 -14.34
C ARG A 200 8.74 -17.35 -15.38
N LEU A 201 7.77 -17.71 -16.22
CA LEU A 201 7.20 -16.83 -17.24
C LEU A 201 5.69 -16.76 -17.05
N ALA A 202 5.16 -15.55 -16.87
CA ALA A 202 3.73 -15.30 -16.72
C ALA A 202 3.28 -14.19 -17.67
N GLY A 203 2.20 -14.42 -18.42
CA GLY A 203 1.63 -13.46 -19.35
C GLY A 203 0.22 -13.05 -18.95
N ALA A 204 -0.08 -11.76 -19.08
CA ALA A 204 -1.43 -11.21 -19.02
C ALA A 204 -1.76 -10.63 -20.40
N PHE A 205 -2.76 -11.23 -21.06
CA PHE A 205 -3.06 -10.94 -22.45
C PHE A 205 -4.52 -10.56 -22.66
N SER A 206 -4.73 -9.40 -23.27
CA SER A 206 -6.06 -8.88 -23.62
C SER A 206 -6.37 -9.17 -25.08
N SER A 207 -7.63 -9.53 -25.37
CA SER A 207 -8.13 -9.75 -26.73
C SER A 207 -9.42 -8.97 -26.93
N ASP A 208 -9.58 -8.33 -28.09
CA ASP A 208 -10.81 -7.64 -28.47
C ASP A 208 -11.88 -8.66 -28.84
N THR A 209 -13.03 -8.61 -28.16
CA THR A 209 -14.16 -9.49 -28.41
C THR A 209 -15.28 -8.81 -29.18
N SER A 210 -15.12 -7.53 -29.54
CA SER A 210 -16.24 -6.70 -29.98
C SER A 210 -16.66 -7.02 -31.42
N PHE A 211 -15.75 -7.49 -32.27
CA PHE A 211 -16.04 -7.89 -33.65
C PHE A 211 -15.01 -8.95 -34.09
N PHE A 212 -15.46 -10.21 -34.19
CA PHE A 212 -14.76 -11.26 -34.93
C PHE A 212 -15.36 -11.39 -36.33
#